data_AF-A0A923D616-F1
#
_entry.id   AF-A0A923D616-F1
#
_cell.length_a   1.000
_cell.length_b   1.000
_cell.length_c   1.000
_cell.angle_alpha   90.00
_cell.angle_beta   90.00
_cell.angle_gamma   90.00
#
_symmetry.space_group_name_H-M   'P 1'
#
loop_
_entity.id
_entity.type
_entity.pdbx_description
1 polymer ?
#
loop_
_entity_poly.entity_id
_entity_poly.type
_entity_poly.pdbx_seq_one_letter_code
_entity_poly.pdbx_strand_id
1 'polypeptide(L)'
;MTRHLKEIIIKNIFAVFAFFSVLILALIVIFLFREGIPIFREISVYQFLFGTHWYPTYDPPEYGIGALIVGSVVVTIFACLIAVPLGVLSAIYISEIAPASIKEILKSVIELLAGLPSVVLGFFGMVIVAPWLQETFDLPTGLNIINAS
;
A
#
# COMPACT_ATOMS: atom_id res chain seq x y z
N MET A 1 -26.19 -7.91 37.34
CA MET A 1 -24.77 -7.89 36.94
C MET A 1 -24.20 -6.51 37.24
N THR A 2 -23.29 -6.37 38.19
CA THR A 2 -22.71 -5.07 38.59
C THR A 2 -21.86 -4.50 37.45
N ARG A 3 -21.85 -3.16 37.32
CA ARG A 3 -21.08 -2.44 36.29
C ARG A 3 -19.60 -2.85 36.26
N HIS A 4 -19.02 -3.10 37.44
CA HIS A 4 -17.66 -3.58 37.62
C HIS A 4 -17.40 -4.97 37.01
N LEU A 5 -18.37 -5.89 37.07
CA LEU A 5 -18.21 -7.22 36.49
C LEU A 5 -18.26 -7.17 34.95
N LYS A 6 -19.13 -6.33 34.39
CA LYS A 6 -19.19 -6.07 32.94
C LYS A 6 -17.86 -5.52 32.41
N GLU A 7 -17.26 -4.58 33.13
CA GLU A 7 -16.00 -3.94 32.74
C GLU A 7 -14.83 -4.94 32.73
N ILE A 8 -14.71 -5.80 33.75
CA ILE A 8 -13.68 -6.85 33.78
C ILE A 8 -13.85 -7.83 32.61
N ILE A 9 -15.09 -8.25 32.32
CA ILE A 9 -15.36 -9.18 31.22
C ILE A 9 -14.96 -8.56 29.88
N ILE A 10 -15.39 -7.33 29.59
CA ILE A 10 -15.06 -6.64 28.34
C ILE A 10 -13.55 -6.43 28.22
N LYS A 11 -12.89 -5.99 29.29
CA LYS A 11 -11.43 -5.80 29.31
C LYS A 11 -10.69 -7.09 28.99
N ASN A 12 -11.08 -8.21 29.60
CA ASN A 12 -10.44 -9.50 29.36
C ASN A 12 -10.71 -10.01 27.94
N ILE A 13 -11.91 -9.83 27.40
CA ILE A 13 -12.24 -10.18 26.02
C ILE A 13 -11.35 -9.40 25.04
N PHE A 14 -11.26 -8.07 25.20
CA PHE A 14 -10.39 -7.25 24.34
C PHE A 14 -8.91 -7.59 24.51
N ALA A 15 -8.45 -7.89 25.73
CA ALA A 15 -7.08 -8.33 25.96
C ALA A 15 -6.78 -9.65 25.25
N VAL A 16 -7.71 -10.61 25.26
CA VAL A 16 -7.58 -11.88 24.54
C VAL A 16 -7.53 -11.65 23.03
N PHE A 17 -8.44 -10.84 22.47
CA PHE A 17 -8.41 -10.52 21.04
C PHE A 17 -7.12 -9.80 20.62
N ALA A 18 -6.66 -8.84 21.41
CA ALA A 18 -5.40 -8.14 21.16
C ALA A 18 -4.21 -9.11 21.22
N PHE A 19 -4.18 -10.01 22.21
CA PHE A 19 -3.16 -11.05 22.32
C PHE A 19 -3.15 -11.97 21.09
N PHE A 20 -4.32 -12.48 20.67
CA PHE A 20 -4.41 -13.32 19.48
C PHE A 20 -4.02 -12.59 18.21
N SER A 21 -4.38 -11.32 18.05
CA SER A 21 -3.98 -10.50 16.91
C SER A 21 -2.45 -10.39 16.81
N VAL A 22 -1.78 -10.03 17.91
CA VAL A 22 -0.31 -9.95 17.96
C VAL A 22 0.33 -11.32 17.77
N LEU A 23 -0.23 -12.38 18.37
CA LEU A 23 0.27 -13.73 18.22
C LEU A 23 0.20 -14.21 16.76
N ILE A 24 -0.92 -14.00 16.09
CA ILE A 24 -1.09 -14.37 14.68
C ILE A 24 -0.11 -13.59 13.81
N LEU A 25 0.05 -12.28 14.04
CA LEU A 25 1.04 -11.47 13.33
C LEU A 25 2.45 -12.04 13.51
N ALA A 26 2.84 -12.38 14.75
CA ALA A 26 4.14 -12.97 15.04
C ALA A 26 4.33 -14.33 14.33
N LEU A 27 3.29 -15.18 14.30
CA LEU A 27 3.32 -16.45 13.57
C LEU A 27 3.49 -16.25 12.06
N ILE A 28 2.82 -15.25 11.47
CA ILE A 28 3.00 -14.90 10.05
C ILE A 28 4.44 -14.47 9.79
N VAL A 29 5.03 -13.62 10.63
CA VAL A 29 6.43 -13.19 10.49
C VAL A 29 7.37 -14.40 10.56
N ILE A 30 7.22 -15.27 11.56
CA ILE A 30 8.04 -16.48 11.71
C ILE A 30 7.89 -17.40 10.49
N PHE A 31 6.67 -17.58 9.99
CA PHE A 31 6.38 -18.37 8.81
C PHE A 31 7.09 -17.82 7.56
N LEU A 32 7.02 -16.50 7.33
CA LEU A 32 7.69 -15.86 6.19
C LEU A 32 9.21 -16.05 6.24
N PHE A 33 9.85 -15.91 7.40
CA PHE A 33 11.29 -16.16 7.52
C PHE A 33 11.64 -17.63 7.31
N ARG A 34 10.84 -18.55 7.86
CA ARG A 34 11.07 -19.99 7.72
C ARG A 34 11.03 -20.44 6.26
N GLU A 35 10.05 -19.97 5.50
CA GLU A 35 9.88 -20.31 4.08
C GLU A 35 10.79 -19.47 3.16
N GLY A 36 11.15 -18.25 3.56
CA GLY A 36 11.97 -17.34 2.76
C GLY A 36 13.48 -17.58 2.84
N ILE A 37 14.04 -17.88 4.03
CA ILE A 37 15.49 -18.06 4.22
C ILE A 37 16.11 -19.16 3.33
N PRO A 38 15.46 -20.31 3.05
CA PRO A 38 16.03 -21.35 2.20
C PRO A 38 16.48 -20.88 0.81
N ILE A 39 15.93 -19.78 0.29
CA ILE A 39 16.30 -19.22 -1.01
C ILE A 39 17.79 -18.85 -1.09
N PHE A 40 18.39 -18.45 0.03
CA PHE A 40 19.80 -18.04 0.08
C PHE A 40 20.79 -19.21 -0.07
N ARG A 41 20.28 -20.44 -0.24
CA ARG A 41 21.08 -21.59 -0.67
C ARG A 41 21.29 -21.62 -2.19
N GLU A 42 20.34 -21.05 -2.94
CA GLU A 42 20.35 -20.99 -4.40
C GLU A 42 20.97 -19.67 -4.90
N ILE A 43 20.72 -18.56 -4.19
CA ILE A 43 21.18 -17.22 -4.58
C ILE A 43 21.97 -16.55 -3.46
N SER A 44 22.93 -15.70 -3.82
CA SER A 44 23.64 -14.88 -2.83
C SER A 44 22.76 -13.72 -2.32
N VAL A 45 22.97 -13.28 -1.08
CA VAL A 45 22.28 -12.10 -0.51
C VAL A 45 22.51 -10.86 -1.37
N TYR A 46 23.71 -10.71 -1.96
CA TYR A 46 24.02 -9.60 -2.85
C TYR A 46 23.14 -9.62 -4.12
N GLN A 47 23.03 -10.79 -4.77
CA GLN A 47 22.20 -10.95 -5.97
C GLN A 47 20.71 -10.81 -5.66
N PHE A 48 20.27 -11.24 -4.49
CA PHE A 48 18.91 -11.00 -4.01
C PHE A 48 18.63 -9.50 -3.84
N LEU A 49 19.50 -8.76 -3.13
CA LEU A 49 19.26 -7.35 -2.80
C LEU A 49 19.46 -6.40 -4.00
N PHE A 50 20.48 -6.63 -4.81
CA PHE A 50 20.87 -5.72 -5.90
C PHE A 50 20.51 -6.24 -7.29
N GLY A 51 19.95 -7.45 -7.40
CA GLY A 51 19.42 -7.97 -8.66
C GLY A 51 18.26 -7.12 -9.18
N THR A 52 18.19 -6.97 -10.50
CA THR A 52 17.21 -6.11 -11.18
C THR A 52 16.01 -6.88 -11.72
N HIS A 53 16.06 -8.20 -11.71
CA HIS A 53 15.07 -9.07 -12.33
C HIS A 53 14.36 -9.92 -11.27
N TRP A 54 13.03 -9.91 -11.33
CA TRP A 54 12.16 -10.72 -10.49
C TRP A 54 11.38 -11.69 -11.38
N TYR A 55 11.96 -12.87 -11.62
CA TYR A 55 11.34 -13.96 -12.38
C TYR A 55 11.43 -15.30 -11.63
N PRO A 56 10.65 -15.49 -10.54
CA PRO A 56 10.64 -16.73 -9.76
C PRO A 56 10.26 -18.00 -10.53
N THR A 57 9.55 -17.85 -11.64
CA THR A 57 9.00 -18.95 -12.45
C THR A 57 9.81 -19.25 -13.70
N TYR A 58 10.89 -18.50 -13.96
CA TYR A 58 11.76 -18.72 -15.11
C TYR A 58 12.79 -19.81 -14.80
N ASP A 59 13.44 -20.35 -15.83
CA ASP A 59 14.52 -21.33 -15.67
C ASP A 59 15.78 -20.82 -16.40
N PRO A 60 16.84 -20.43 -15.68
CA PRO A 60 16.98 -20.43 -14.22
C PRO A 60 16.15 -19.32 -13.53
N PRO A 61 15.69 -19.52 -12.27
CA PRO A 61 14.86 -18.55 -11.58
C PRO A 61 15.67 -17.34 -11.09
N GLU A 62 15.05 -16.15 -11.13
CA GLU A 62 15.66 -14.89 -10.69
C GLU A 62 14.85 -14.22 -9.58
N TYR A 63 15.52 -13.83 -8.50
CA TYR A 63 14.89 -13.27 -7.29
C TYR A 63 15.51 -11.92 -6.86
N GLY A 64 15.89 -11.09 -7.84
CA GLY A 64 16.42 -9.76 -7.58
C GLY A 64 15.30 -8.80 -7.14
N ILE A 65 15.36 -8.33 -5.89
CA ILE A 65 14.39 -7.37 -5.33
C ILE A 65 14.83 -5.91 -5.47
N GLY A 66 16.02 -5.64 -6.02
CA GLY A 66 16.58 -4.29 -6.12
C GLY A 66 15.67 -3.35 -6.91
N ALA A 67 15.15 -3.81 -8.04
CA ALA A 67 14.20 -3.04 -8.85
C ALA A 67 12.89 -2.75 -8.08
N LEU A 68 12.41 -3.70 -7.27
CA LEU A 68 11.19 -3.53 -6.46
C LEU A 68 11.39 -2.50 -5.34
N ILE A 69 12.56 -2.50 -4.70
CA ILE A 69 12.92 -1.51 -3.67
C ILE A 69 13.00 -0.12 -4.29
N VAL A 70 13.76 0.03 -5.39
CA VAL A 70 13.92 1.33 -6.07
C VAL A 70 12.58 1.83 -6.58
N GLY A 71 11.78 0.97 -7.22
CA GLY A 71 10.44 1.31 -7.67
C GLY A 71 9.57 1.84 -6.53
N SER A 72 9.52 1.12 -5.40
CA SER A 72 8.75 1.53 -4.21
C SER A 72 9.18 2.89 -3.65
N VAL A 73 10.50 3.12 -3.55
CA VAL A 73 11.05 4.40 -3.05
C VAL A 73 10.72 5.54 -4.01
N VAL A 74 10.93 5.35 -5.32
CA VAL A 74 10.62 6.36 -6.35
C VAL A 74 9.13 6.70 -6.33
N VAL A 75 8.24 5.70 -6.37
CA VAL A 75 6.79 5.91 -6.31
C VAL A 75 6.42 6.70 -5.04
N THR A 76 6.95 6.31 -3.89
CA THR A 76 6.64 6.97 -2.61
C THR A 76 7.07 8.44 -2.62
N ILE A 77 8.29 8.73 -3.09
CA ILE A 77 8.80 10.10 -3.15
C ILE A 77 7.96 10.96 -4.10
N PHE A 78 7.75 10.49 -5.33
CA PHE A 78 6.97 11.25 -6.32
C PHE A 78 5.51 11.44 -5.89
N ALA A 79 4.89 10.41 -5.31
CA ALA A 79 3.55 10.50 -4.75
C ALA A 79 3.49 11.54 -3.63
N CYS A 80 4.43 11.52 -2.69
CA CYS A 80 4.49 12.51 -1.60
C CYS A 80 4.73 13.93 -2.11
N LEU A 81 5.63 14.11 -3.09
CA LEU A 81 5.93 15.42 -3.68
C LEU A 81 4.71 16.09 -4.32
N ILE A 82 3.74 15.30 -4.81
CA ILE A 82 2.51 15.81 -5.43
C ILE A 82 1.37 15.86 -4.41
N ALA A 83 1.12 14.76 -3.71
CA ALA A 83 -0.02 14.61 -2.82
C ALA A 83 0.09 15.47 -1.56
N VAL A 84 1.29 15.65 -0.99
CA VAL A 84 1.44 16.43 0.25
C VAL A 84 1.18 17.92 0.00
N PRO A 85 1.82 18.60 -0.99
CA PRO A 85 1.53 20.01 -1.22
C PRO A 85 0.07 20.26 -1.60
N LEU A 86 -0.49 19.45 -2.51
CA LEU A 86 -1.89 19.59 -2.90
C LEU A 86 -2.84 19.32 -1.74
N GLY A 87 -2.61 18.26 -0.97
CA GLY A 87 -3.42 17.92 0.20
C GLY A 87 -3.41 19.01 1.27
N VAL A 88 -2.24 19.56 1.57
CA VAL A 88 -2.08 20.65 2.55
C VAL A 88 -2.75 21.94 2.05
N LEU A 89 -2.53 22.33 0.79
CA LEU A 89 -3.14 23.52 0.22
C LEU A 89 -4.67 23.41 0.14
N SER A 90 -5.18 22.24 -0.27
CA SER A 90 -6.62 21.96 -0.26
C SER A 90 -7.20 22.00 1.16
N ALA A 91 -6.50 21.45 2.15
CA ALA A 91 -6.93 21.49 3.54
C ALA A 91 -7.02 22.92 4.07
N ILE A 92 -6.01 23.77 3.80
CA ILE A 92 -6.01 25.19 4.18
C ILE A 92 -7.16 25.94 3.51
N TYR A 93 -7.37 25.73 2.21
CA TYR A 93 -8.47 26.36 1.49
C TYR A 93 -9.84 25.99 2.10
N ILE A 94 -10.06 24.71 2.39
CA ILE A 94 -11.33 24.23 2.97
C ILE A 94 -11.52 24.71 4.41
N SER A 95 -10.43 24.83 5.19
CA SER A 95 -10.52 25.25 6.58
C SER A 95 -10.75 26.75 6.72
N GLU A 96 -9.97 27.57 6.00
CA GLU A 96 -9.89 29.03 6.22
C GLU A 96 -10.63 29.87 5.17
N ILE A 97 -10.71 29.42 3.92
CA ILE A 97 -11.11 30.27 2.78
C ILE A 97 -12.51 29.91 2.26
N ALA A 98 -12.87 28.63 2.25
CA ALA A 98 -14.07 28.13 1.60
C ALA A 98 -15.37 28.61 2.30
N PRO A 99 -16.34 29.16 1.55
CA PRO A 99 -17.69 29.42 2.03
C PRO A 99 -18.37 28.14 2.55
N ALA A 100 -19.29 28.27 3.51
CA ALA A 100 -19.93 27.14 4.18
C ALA A 100 -20.51 26.08 3.22
N SER A 101 -21.21 26.50 2.16
CA SER A 101 -21.79 25.58 1.17
C SER A 101 -20.73 24.78 0.41
N ILE A 102 -19.62 25.40 0.02
CA ILE A 102 -18.53 24.74 -0.71
C ILE A 102 -17.79 23.78 0.22
N LYS A 103 -17.55 24.19 1.47
CA LYS A 103 -16.91 23.36 2.49
C LYS A 103 -17.65 22.05 2.73
N GLU A 104 -18.97 22.10 2.86
CA GLU A 104 -19.78 20.88 3.08
C GLU A 104 -19.75 19.94 1.87
N ILE A 105 -19.85 20.47 0.65
CA ILE A 105 -19.72 19.66 -0.57
C ILE A 105 -18.33 19.01 -0.67
N LEU A 106 -17.27 19.78 -0.46
CA LEU A 106 -15.90 19.28 -0.56
C LEU A 106 -15.60 18.22 0.50
N LYS A 107 -16.07 18.42 1.75
CA LYS A 107 -15.95 17.39 2.79
C LYS A 107 -16.64 16.10 2.40
N SER A 108 -17.89 16.16 1.93
CA SER A 108 -18.61 14.95 1.48
C SER A 108 -17.88 14.24 0.34
N VAL A 109 -17.35 14.97 -0.63
CA VAL A 109 -16.55 14.37 -1.72
C VAL A 109 -15.29 13.70 -1.19
N ILE A 110 -14.56 14.35 -0.29
CA ILE A 110 -13.33 13.79 0.31
C ILE A 110 -13.65 12.52 1.11
N GLU A 111 -14.72 12.52 1.91
CA GLU A 111 -15.16 11.34 2.68
C GLU A 111 -15.54 10.18 1.76
N LEU A 112 -16.25 10.46 0.66
CA LEU A 112 -16.59 9.45 -0.34
C LEU A 112 -15.35 8.87 -1.02
N LEU A 113 -14.39 9.72 -1.40
CA LEU A 113 -13.12 9.30 -2.00
C LEU A 113 -12.27 8.48 -1.03
N ALA A 114 -12.21 8.88 0.24
CA ALA A 114 -11.49 8.15 1.28
C ALA A 114 -12.14 6.79 1.60
N GLY A 115 -13.44 6.64 1.36
CA GLY A 115 -14.17 5.38 1.49
C GLY A 115 -13.95 4.40 0.34
N LEU A 116 -13.31 4.80 -0.77
CA LEU A 116 -13.04 3.90 -1.88
C LEU A 116 -12.04 2.80 -1.48
N PRO A 117 -12.31 1.52 -1.76
CA PRO A 117 -11.35 0.46 -1.51
C PRO A 117 -10.08 0.68 -2.34
N SER A 118 -8.91 0.53 -1.73
CA SER A 118 -7.62 0.70 -2.41
C SER A 118 -7.48 -0.22 -3.64
N VAL A 119 -8.02 -1.44 -3.56
CA VAL A 119 -8.03 -2.40 -4.68
C VAL A 119 -8.80 -1.88 -5.88
N VAL A 120 -9.88 -1.13 -5.68
CA VAL A 120 -10.67 -0.55 -6.79
C VAL A 120 -9.87 0.51 -7.52
N LEU A 121 -9.15 1.37 -6.78
CA LEU A 121 -8.29 2.40 -7.36
C LEU A 121 -7.13 1.77 -8.15
N GLY A 122 -6.49 0.73 -7.62
CA GLY A 122 -5.44 -0.01 -8.34
C GLY A 122 -5.97 -0.69 -9.61
N PHE A 123 -7.14 -1.32 -9.54
CA PHE A 123 -7.78 -1.95 -10.69
C PHE A 123 -8.17 -0.94 -11.77
N PHE A 124 -8.68 0.24 -11.38
CA PHE A 124 -8.94 1.35 -12.31
C PHE A 124 -7.64 1.79 -13.02
N GLY A 125 -6.54 1.92 -12.28
CA GLY A 125 -5.22 2.22 -12.84
C GLY A 125 -4.76 1.19 -13.88
N MET A 126 -4.99 -0.09 -13.61
CA MET A 126 -4.63 -1.19 -14.51
C MET A 126 -5.54 -1.32 -15.73
N VAL A 127 -6.85 -1.14 -15.60
CA VAL A 127 -7.80 -1.43 -16.69
C VAL A 127 -8.06 -0.22 -17.57
N ILE A 128 -7.99 1.00 -17.02
CA ILE A 128 -8.31 2.22 -17.75
C ILE A 128 -7.05 3.03 -18.02
N VAL A 129 -6.27 3.33 -16.97
CA VAL A 129 -5.12 4.24 -17.12
C VAL A 129 -3.97 3.58 -17.88
N ALA A 130 -3.68 2.30 -17.63
CA ALA A 130 -2.59 1.59 -18.30
C ALA A 130 -2.79 1.47 -19.82
N PRO A 131 -3.94 0.98 -20.35
CA PRO A 131 -4.16 0.96 -21.79
C PRO A 131 -4.11 2.35 -22.41
N TRP A 132 -4.72 3.36 -21.74
CA TRP A 132 -4.70 4.73 -22.22
C TRP A 132 -3.28 5.29 -22.36
N LEU A 133 -2.42 5.07 -21.36
CA LEU A 133 -1.00 5.47 -21.42
C LEU A 133 -0.26 4.72 -22.52
N GLN A 134 -0.51 3.42 -22.64
CA GLN A 134 0.15 2.57 -23.64
C GLN A 134 -0.15 3.04 -25.06
N GLU A 135 -1.43 3.28 -25.38
CA GLU A 135 -1.87 3.70 -26.70
C GLU A 135 -1.47 5.15 -27.02
N THR A 136 -1.53 6.05 -26.02
CA THR A 136 -1.23 7.48 -26.23
C THR A 136 0.25 7.74 -26.43
N PHE A 137 1.12 7.01 -25.72
CA PHE A 137 2.57 7.24 -25.70
C PHE A 137 3.39 6.14 -26.39
N ASP A 138 2.73 5.19 -27.06
CA ASP A 138 3.36 4.03 -27.74
C ASP A 138 4.33 3.26 -26.83
N LEU A 139 3.89 3.01 -25.58
CA LEU A 139 4.72 2.36 -24.58
C LEU A 139 4.75 0.83 -24.76
N PRO A 140 5.86 0.16 -24.43
CA PRO A 140 5.92 -1.31 -24.43
C PRO A 140 4.92 -1.94 -23.46
N THR A 141 4.65 -1.27 -22.33
CA THR A 141 3.69 -1.70 -21.30
C THR A 141 2.92 -0.50 -20.78
N GLY A 142 1.62 -0.67 -20.56
CA GLY A 142 0.80 0.34 -19.88
C GLY A 142 1.06 0.43 -18.37
N LEU A 143 1.67 -0.61 -17.78
CA LEU A 143 1.99 -0.68 -16.35
C LEU A 143 3.37 -0.05 -16.11
N ASN A 144 3.39 1.03 -15.34
CA ASN A 144 4.61 1.72 -14.95
C ASN A 144 4.41 2.48 -13.62
N ILE A 145 5.48 3.17 -13.19
CA ILE A 145 5.56 3.91 -11.90
C ILE A 145 4.42 4.92 -11.71
N ILE A 146 3.78 5.43 -12.77
CA ILE A 146 2.81 6.53 -12.67
C ILE A 146 1.37 6.07 -12.45
N ASN A 147 1.04 4.80 -12.67
CA ASN A 147 -0.36 4.35 -12.73
C ASN A 147 -0.65 2.96 -12.14
N ALA A 148 0.29 2.02 -12.23
CA ALA A 148 0.20 0.69 -11.62
C ALA A 148 1.52 -0.05 -11.89
N SER A 149 2.40 -0.12 -10.89
CA SER A 149 3.57 -1.02 -10.88
C SER A 149 3.28 -2.24 -10.01
#